data_AF-X1JQM9-F1
#
_entry.id   AF-X1JQM9-F1
#
_cell.length_a   1.000
_cell.length_b   1.000
_cell.length_c   1.000
_cell.angle_alpha   90.00
_cell.angle_beta   90.00
_cell.angle_gamma   90.00
#
_symmetry.space_group_name_H-M   'P 1'
#
loop_
_entity.id
_entity.type
_entity.pdbx_description
1 polymer ?
#
loop_
_entity_poly.entity_id
_entity_poly.type
_entity_poly.pdbx_seq_one_letter_code
_entity_poly.pdbx_strand_id
1 'polypeptide(L)'
;MKDLGKRKRIMQRSMRLGHCICDPKKACPCDLFKEKDVCLCAGERLEAPPGPVRLTQLVEKAGCASKIDQASLKSILKELPPIEDARVLVGVAAGDDAGVFQLDDGMALVQTVDVFSPSVDDPYTFGQVAAANSLSDVYAMGGKPICALSVIGFSIGTVPDKVMTDILRGGI
;
A
#
# COMPACT_ATOMS: atom_id res chain seq x y z
N MET A 1 5.75 -6.59 22.76
CA MET A 1 6.30 -7.34 23.92
C MET A 1 6.21 -8.83 23.60
N LYS A 2 7.30 -9.59 23.76
CA LYS A 2 7.33 -11.04 23.46
C LYS A 2 6.45 -11.81 24.47
N ASP A 3 5.43 -12.52 24.01
CA ASP A 3 4.64 -13.43 24.85
C ASP A 3 5.42 -14.75 25.01
N LEU A 4 6.27 -14.80 26.05
CA LEU A 4 7.13 -15.95 26.34
C LEU A 4 6.31 -17.21 26.65
N GLY A 5 5.10 -17.07 27.20
CA GLY A 5 4.20 -18.19 27.48
C GLY A 5 3.70 -18.83 26.19
N LYS A 6 3.21 -18.01 25.25
CA LYS A 6 2.78 -18.45 23.92
C LYS A 6 3.94 -19.04 23.11
N ARG A 7 5.10 -18.36 23.10
CA ARG A 7 6.34 -18.84 22.45
C ARG A 7 6.68 -20.26 22.93
N LYS A 8 6.76 -20.46 24.24
CA LYS A 8 7.12 -21.76 24.83
C LYS A 8 6.14 -22.87 24.42
N ARG A 9 4.83 -22.61 24.47
CA ARG A 9 3.80 -23.58 24.07
C ARG A 9 3.93 -23.99 22.60
N ILE A 10 4.15 -23.03 21.71
CA ILE A 10 4.26 -23.30 20.27
C ILE A 10 5.54 -24.06 19.96
N MET A 11 6.68 -23.64 20.52
CA MET A 11 7.95 -24.32 20.30
C MET A 11 7.93 -25.76 20.84
N GLN A 12 7.36 -26.01 22.02
CA GLN A 12 7.20 -27.36 22.55
C GLN A 12 6.36 -28.26 21.63
N ARG A 13 5.30 -27.72 21.03
CA ARG A 13 4.49 -28.46 20.06
C ARG A 13 5.28 -28.78 18.80
N SER A 14 6.01 -27.82 18.24
CA SER A 14 6.85 -28.02 17.05
C SER A 14 7.98 -29.03 17.30
N MET A 15 8.64 -28.97 18.46
CA MET A 15 9.66 -29.96 18.85
C MET A 15 9.07 -31.38 18.92
N ARG A 16 7.85 -31.53 19.45
CA ARG A 16 7.15 -32.82 19.48
C ARG A 16 6.78 -33.34 18.08
N LEU A 17 6.46 -32.44 17.15
CA LEU A 17 6.19 -32.78 15.75
C LEU A 17 7.45 -33.15 14.96
N GLY A 18 8.64 -32.82 15.47
CA GLY A 18 9.91 -33.02 14.77
C GLY A 18 10.24 -31.93 13.73
N HIS A 19 9.36 -30.94 13.55
CA HIS A 19 9.56 -29.84 12.61
C HIS A 19 8.89 -28.53 13.07
N CYS A 20 9.28 -27.41 12.46
CA CYS A 20 8.69 -26.10 12.71
C CYS A 20 7.25 -26.06 12.17
N ILE A 21 6.35 -25.35 12.88
CA ILE A 21 4.94 -25.27 12.48
C ILE A 21 4.71 -24.37 11.27
N CYS A 22 5.55 -23.34 11.07
CA CYS A 22 5.45 -22.46 9.90
C CYS A 22 6.10 -23.05 8.63
N ASP A 23 6.96 -24.06 8.79
CA ASP A 23 7.72 -24.65 7.69
C ASP A 23 8.15 -26.09 8.07
N PRO A 24 7.47 -27.12 7.54
CA PRO A 24 7.79 -28.52 7.82
C PRO A 24 9.21 -28.96 7.40
N LYS A 25 9.90 -28.18 6.56
CA LYS A 25 11.28 -28.47 6.14
C LYS A 25 12.31 -28.00 7.17
N LYS A 26 11.90 -27.22 8.18
CA LYS A 26 12.80 -26.64 9.18
C LYS A 26 12.64 -27.34 10.53
N ALA A 27 13.72 -27.45 11.28
CA ALA A 27 13.68 -27.89 12.68
C ALA A 27 13.07 -26.80 13.59
N CYS A 28 12.63 -27.20 14.79
CA CYS A 28 12.34 -26.27 15.89
C CYS A 28 13.29 -26.57 17.06
N PRO A 29 14.12 -25.62 17.52
CA PRO A 29 14.20 -24.22 17.08
C PRO A 29 14.76 -24.10 15.66
N CYS A 30 14.19 -23.20 14.85
CA CYS A 30 14.68 -22.91 13.50
C CYS A 30 15.88 -21.96 13.56
N ASP A 31 16.59 -21.81 12.44
CA ASP A 31 17.81 -20.98 12.40
C ASP A 31 17.52 -19.52 12.70
N LEU A 32 16.38 -18.99 12.25
CA LEU A 32 15.89 -17.66 12.63
C LEU A 32 15.82 -17.47 14.16
N PHE A 33 15.28 -18.47 14.87
CA PHE A 33 15.20 -18.40 16.33
C PHE A 33 16.60 -18.45 16.96
N LYS A 34 17.47 -19.33 16.47
CA LYS A 34 18.84 -19.48 16.98
C LYS A 34 19.67 -18.21 16.78
N GLU A 35 19.50 -17.55 15.63
CA GLU A 35 20.29 -16.38 15.24
C GLU A 35 19.74 -15.07 15.80
N LYS A 36 18.41 -14.92 15.88
CA LYS A 36 17.76 -13.64 16.17
C LYS A 36 16.89 -13.65 17.43
N ASP A 37 16.71 -14.80 18.10
CA ASP A 37 15.77 -14.98 19.22
C ASP A 37 14.33 -14.52 18.86
N VAL A 38 13.90 -14.79 17.62
CA VAL A 38 12.56 -14.45 17.12
C VAL A 38 11.82 -15.70 16.64
N CYS A 39 10.62 -15.91 17.17
CA CYS A 39 9.71 -16.98 16.79
C CYS A 39 8.50 -16.41 16.04
N LEU A 40 8.57 -16.37 14.70
CA LEU A 40 7.45 -15.92 13.85
C LEU A 40 6.17 -16.72 14.09
N CYS A 41 6.29 -18.02 14.40
CA CYS A 41 5.18 -18.90 14.75
C CYS A 41 4.42 -18.42 16.01
N ALA A 42 5.12 -17.77 16.93
CA ALA A 42 4.54 -17.18 18.13
C ALA A 42 3.86 -15.82 17.88
N GLY A 43 3.94 -15.30 16.65
CA GLY A 43 3.48 -13.96 16.28
C GLY A 43 4.50 -12.87 16.60
N GLU A 44 5.76 -13.25 16.84
CA GLU A 44 6.84 -12.28 17.00
C GLU A 44 7.30 -11.78 15.63
N ARG A 45 7.92 -10.61 15.60
CA ARG A 45 8.45 -10.00 14.38
C ARG A 45 9.92 -9.71 14.56
N LEU A 46 10.66 -9.75 13.46
CA LEU A 46 12.02 -9.23 13.44
C LEU A 46 11.96 -7.73 13.72
N GLU A 47 12.85 -7.25 14.58
CA GLU A 47 13.09 -5.81 14.67
C GLU A 47 13.68 -5.36 13.34
N ALA A 48 13.07 -4.34 12.76
CA ALA A 48 13.58 -3.76 11.52
C ALA A 48 14.98 -3.18 11.77
N PRO A 49 15.88 -3.22 10.77
CA PRO A 49 17.24 -2.76 10.94
C PRO A 49 17.29 -1.33 11.49
N PRO A 50 18.12 -1.04 12.49
CA PRO A 50 18.24 0.29 13.05
C PRO A 50 18.89 1.23 12.02
N GLY A 51 18.21 2.32 11.68
CA GLY A 51 18.71 3.34 10.77
C GLY A 51 17.59 4.15 10.12
N PRO A 52 17.90 5.34 9.58
CA PRO A 52 16.94 6.11 8.81
C PRO A 52 16.57 5.34 7.54
N VAL A 53 15.29 5.04 7.37
CA VAL A 53 14.76 4.45 6.14
C VAL A 53 14.65 5.56 5.11
N ARG A 54 15.34 5.41 3.98
CA ARG A 54 15.22 6.30 2.83
C ARG A 54 14.28 5.67 1.81
N LEU A 55 13.06 6.17 1.74
CA LEU A 55 12.02 5.54 0.94
C LEU A 55 12.37 5.45 -0.55
N THR A 56 13.10 6.42 -1.09
CA THR A 56 13.46 6.41 -2.53
C THR A 56 14.44 5.29 -2.88
N GLN A 57 15.16 4.74 -1.90
CA GLN A 57 16.07 3.59 -2.09
C GLN A 57 15.33 2.24 -2.12
N LEU A 58 14.03 2.23 -1.80
CA LEU A 58 13.21 1.03 -1.76
C LEU A 58 12.46 0.78 -3.08
N VAL A 59 12.61 1.66 -4.07
CA VAL A 59 11.85 1.62 -5.33
C VAL A 59 12.75 1.80 -6.54
N GLU A 60 12.42 1.13 -7.64
CA GLU A 60 13.17 1.24 -8.90
C GLU A 60 12.90 2.55 -9.65
N LYS A 61 11.64 3.03 -9.58
CA LYS A 61 11.20 4.30 -10.17
C LYS A 61 10.45 5.07 -9.09
N ALA A 62 10.87 6.31 -8.83
CA ALA A 62 10.28 7.15 -7.80
C ALA A 62 9.15 8.04 -8.36
N GLY A 63 8.10 8.27 -7.57
CA GLY A 63 7.04 9.20 -7.95
C GLY A 63 6.28 8.81 -9.22
N CYS A 64 5.82 9.81 -9.98
CA CYS A 64 5.08 9.61 -11.21
C CYS A 64 5.85 8.87 -12.31
N ALA A 65 7.17 8.69 -12.18
CA ALA A 65 7.96 7.89 -13.13
C ALA A 65 7.56 6.40 -13.12
N SER A 66 6.79 5.94 -12.13
CA SER A 66 6.22 4.59 -12.11
C SER A 66 4.99 4.40 -13.02
N LYS A 67 4.41 5.48 -13.58
CA LYS A 67 3.20 5.42 -14.42
C LYS A 67 3.51 4.80 -15.80
N ILE A 68 2.53 4.08 -16.35
CA ILE A 68 2.55 3.64 -17.76
C ILE A 68 2.39 4.87 -18.68
N ASP A 69 2.99 4.84 -19.86
CA ASP A 69 2.83 5.94 -20.81
C ASP A 69 1.40 6.03 -21.37
N GLN A 70 1.00 7.25 -21.73
CA GLN A 70 -0.36 7.55 -22.16
C GLN A 70 -0.79 6.80 -23.42
N ALA A 71 0.13 6.60 -24.38
CA ALA A 71 -0.19 5.96 -25.64
C ALA A 71 -0.49 4.47 -25.43
N SER A 72 0.34 3.79 -24.62
CA SER A 72 0.12 2.39 -24.24
C SER A 72 -1.18 2.21 -23.47
N LEU A 73 -1.46 3.07 -22.48
CA LEU A 73 -2.70 3.01 -21.72
C LEU A 73 -3.93 3.18 -22.62
N LYS A 74 -3.90 4.20 -23.50
CA LYS A 74 -5.00 4.45 -24.45
C LYS A 74 -5.23 3.28 -25.40
N SER A 75 -4.18 2.57 -25.81
CA SER A 75 -4.33 1.38 -26.64
C SER A 75 -5.05 0.25 -25.90
N ILE A 76 -4.72 0.02 -24.63
CA ILE A 76 -5.34 -1.06 -23.82
C ILE A 76 -6.81 -0.72 -23.52
N LEU A 77 -7.11 0.53 -23.16
CA LEU A 77 -8.46 0.94 -22.79
C LEU A 77 -9.49 0.83 -23.93
N LYS A 78 -9.05 0.87 -25.20
CA LYS A 78 -9.94 0.69 -26.37
C LYS A 78 -10.52 -0.72 -26.47
N GLU A 79 -9.87 -1.72 -25.88
CA GLU A 79 -10.31 -3.11 -25.91
C GLU A 79 -11.35 -3.41 -24.82
N LEU A 80 -11.61 -2.46 -23.91
CA LEU A 80 -12.62 -2.62 -22.88
C LEU A 80 -14.02 -2.33 -23.44
N PRO A 81 -15.08 -2.95 -22.87
CA PRO A 81 -16.45 -2.66 -23.27
C PRO A 81 -16.78 -1.17 -23.12
N PRO A 82 -17.58 -0.61 -24.04
CA PRO A 82 -18.02 0.78 -23.93
C PRO A 82 -18.89 0.97 -22.68
N ILE A 83 -18.82 2.18 -22.11
CA ILE A 83 -19.69 2.61 -21.03
C ILE A 83 -20.87 3.37 -21.66
N GLU A 84 -22.08 2.84 -21.51
CA GLU A 84 -23.31 3.39 -22.13
C GLU A 84 -24.25 4.08 -21.13
N ASP A 85 -23.95 4.05 -19.83
CA ASP A 85 -24.78 4.69 -18.81
C ASP A 85 -24.71 6.22 -18.95
N ALA A 86 -25.84 6.85 -19.27
CA ALA A 86 -25.94 8.30 -19.48
C ALA A 86 -25.58 9.13 -18.24
N ARG A 87 -25.56 8.53 -17.04
CA ARG A 87 -25.11 9.20 -15.81
C ARG A 87 -23.59 9.36 -15.76
N VAL A 88 -22.83 8.66 -16.60
CA VAL A 88 -21.38 8.84 -16.69
C VAL A 88 -21.10 10.07 -17.55
N LEU A 89 -20.93 11.22 -16.88
CA LEU A 89 -20.70 12.51 -17.53
C LEU A 89 -19.27 12.63 -18.07
N VAL A 90 -18.29 12.08 -17.35
CA VAL A 90 -16.89 12.01 -17.75
C VAL A 90 -16.36 10.61 -17.46
N GLY A 91 -15.80 9.98 -18.48
CA GLY A 91 -15.27 8.61 -18.41
C GLY A 91 -14.15 8.36 -19.41
N VAL A 92 -13.94 7.09 -19.77
CA VAL A 92 -12.81 6.63 -20.60
C VAL A 92 -12.71 7.37 -21.95
N ALA A 93 -13.85 7.75 -22.55
CA ALA A 93 -13.90 8.44 -23.84
C ALA A 93 -13.33 9.87 -23.77
N ALA A 94 -13.49 10.57 -22.65
CA ALA A 94 -12.96 11.92 -22.42
C ALA A 94 -11.50 11.88 -21.94
N GLY A 95 -11.14 10.87 -21.14
CA GLY A 95 -9.76 10.67 -20.67
C GLY A 95 -9.26 11.80 -19.77
N ASP A 96 -10.11 12.27 -18.86
CA ASP A 96 -9.85 13.39 -17.96
C ASP A 96 -9.22 12.95 -16.63
N ASP A 97 -8.85 13.92 -15.78
CA ASP A 97 -8.17 13.70 -14.50
C ASP A 97 -9.01 12.86 -13.50
N ALA A 98 -10.35 12.84 -13.63
CA ALA A 98 -11.23 12.02 -12.79
C ALA A 98 -12.49 11.53 -13.53
N GLY A 99 -13.11 10.47 -13.01
CA GLY A 99 -14.43 10.04 -13.45
C GLY A 99 -15.52 10.91 -12.81
N VAL A 100 -16.54 11.29 -13.59
CA VAL A 100 -17.68 12.08 -13.10
C VAL A 100 -18.97 11.32 -13.35
N PHE A 101 -19.72 11.06 -12.28
CA PHE A 101 -20.97 10.31 -12.32
C PHE A 101 -22.11 11.11 -11.71
N GLN A 102 -23.21 11.28 -12.45
CA GLN A 102 -24.40 11.98 -11.99
C GLN A 102 -25.19 11.13 -10.99
N LEU A 103 -25.39 11.68 -9.79
CA LEU A 103 -26.20 11.05 -8.73
C LEU A 103 -27.68 11.45 -8.88
N ASP A 104 -27.93 12.73 -9.18
CA ASP A 104 -29.24 13.32 -9.41
C ASP A 104 -29.14 14.61 -10.27
N ASP A 105 -30.24 15.34 -10.44
CA ASP A 105 -30.33 16.54 -11.29
C ASP A 105 -29.45 17.71 -10.84
N GLY A 106 -28.94 17.71 -9.60
CA GLY A 106 -28.13 18.79 -9.03
C GLY A 106 -26.76 18.35 -8.51
N MET A 107 -26.47 17.06 -8.47
CA MET A 107 -25.28 16.51 -7.84
C MET A 107 -24.57 15.47 -8.71
N ALA A 108 -23.26 15.62 -8.84
CA ALA A 108 -22.38 14.63 -9.45
C ALA A 108 -21.25 14.25 -8.49
N LEU A 109 -20.89 12.97 -8.50
CA LEU A 109 -19.73 12.43 -7.84
C LEU A 109 -18.51 12.59 -8.76
N VAL A 110 -17.48 13.27 -8.26
CA VAL A 110 -16.14 13.26 -8.85
C VAL A 110 -15.30 12.22 -8.11
N GLN A 111 -14.76 11.24 -8.83
CA GLN A 111 -13.99 10.15 -8.25
C GLN A 111 -12.67 9.95 -9.00
N THR A 112 -11.58 9.94 -8.26
CA THR A 112 -10.23 9.61 -8.74
C THR A 112 -9.60 8.57 -7.80
N VAL A 113 -8.59 7.86 -8.30
CA VAL A 113 -7.70 7.02 -7.51
C VAL A 113 -6.31 7.13 -8.09
N ASP A 114 -5.32 7.43 -7.25
CA ASP A 114 -3.95 7.58 -7.70
C ASP A 114 -3.00 6.96 -6.69
N VAL A 115 -2.06 6.14 -7.18
CA VAL A 115 -1.08 5.41 -6.36
C VAL A 115 0.26 5.46 -7.06
N PHE A 116 1.30 5.79 -6.31
CA PHE A 116 2.67 5.83 -6.83
C PHE A 116 3.68 5.47 -5.76
N SER A 117 4.87 5.08 -6.20
CA SER A 117 6.01 4.78 -5.35
C SER A 117 6.55 6.03 -4.65
N PRO A 118 7.19 5.90 -3.48
CA PRO A 118 7.80 7.03 -2.79
C PRO A 118 8.63 7.95 -3.68
N SER A 119 8.31 9.25 -3.64
CA SER A 119 9.01 10.31 -4.37
C SER A 119 10.03 11.07 -3.52
N VAL A 120 9.94 10.93 -2.20
CA VAL A 120 10.81 11.59 -1.20
C VAL A 120 11.18 10.59 -0.12
N ASP A 121 12.31 10.82 0.54
CA ASP A 121 12.84 9.89 1.55
C ASP A 121 12.07 9.93 2.88
N ASP A 122 11.56 11.10 3.27
CA ASP A 122 10.84 11.28 4.52
C ASP A 122 9.42 10.70 4.43
N PRO A 123 9.06 9.73 5.30
CA PRO A 123 7.77 9.06 5.20
C PRO A 123 6.56 9.96 5.42
N TYR A 124 6.65 10.91 6.36
CA TYR A 124 5.56 11.83 6.65
C TYR A 124 5.30 12.76 5.48
N THR A 125 6.37 13.35 4.93
CA THR A 125 6.31 14.20 3.73
C THR A 125 5.79 13.41 2.53
N PHE A 126 6.21 12.16 2.36
CA PHE A 126 5.65 11.32 1.29
C PHE A 126 4.14 11.12 1.45
N GLY A 127 3.66 10.88 2.66
CA GLY A 127 2.21 10.81 2.95
C GLY A 127 1.47 12.08 2.52
N GLN A 128 2.02 13.25 2.84
CA GLN A 128 1.44 14.54 2.42
C GLN A 128 1.41 14.70 0.89
N VAL A 129 2.51 14.35 0.22
CA VAL A 129 2.61 14.41 -1.24
C VAL A 129 1.62 13.45 -1.90
N ALA A 130 1.49 12.23 -1.39
CA ALA A 130 0.53 11.25 -1.89
C ALA A 130 -0.91 11.75 -1.75
N ALA A 131 -1.29 12.25 -0.57
CA ALA A 131 -2.63 12.79 -0.35
C ALA A 131 -2.91 14.02 -1.24
N ALA A 132 -1.96 14.95 -1.34
CA ALA A 132 -2.12 16.14 -2.19
C ALA A 132 -2.29 15.78 -3.66
N ASN A 133 -1.51 14.82 -4.17
CA ASN A 133 -1.64 14.32 -5.54
C ASN A 133 -2.99 13.61 -5.76
N SER A 134 -3.42 12.72 -4.85
CA SER A 134 -4.73 12.07 -5.01
C SER A 134 -5.91 13.05 -4.96
N LEU A 135 -5.76 14.19 -4.27
CA LEU A 135 -6.79 15.23 -4.22
C LEU A 135 -6.73 16.20 -5.41
N SER A 136 -5.60 16.30 -6.12
CA SER A 136 -5.43 17.30 -7.19
C SER A 136 -6.43 17.12 -8.32
N ASP A 137 -6.75 15.88 -8.68
CA ASP A 137 -7.68 15.61 -9.78
C ASP A 137 -9.10 16.07 -9.45
N VAL A 138 -9.51 15.94 -8.18
CA VAL A 138 -10.82 16.46 -7.74
C VAL A 138 -10.86 17.98 -7.89
N TYR A 139 -9.79 18.67 -7.53
CA TYR A 139 -9.69 20.12 -7.72
C TYR A 139 -9.60 20.53 -9.19
N ALA A 140 -8.91 19.74 -10.03
CA ALA A 140 -8.79 19.97 -11.47
C ALA A 140 -10.17 19.93 -12.15
N MET A 141 -11.05 19.04 -11.69
CA MET A 141 -12.44 18.96 -12.13
C MET A 141 -13.37 20.03 -11.50
N GLY A 142 -12.84 20.95 -10.69
CA GLY A 142 -13.63 21.95 -9.96
C GLY A 142 -14.48 21.37 -8.82
N GLY A 143 -14.21 20.13 -8.43
CA GLY A 143 -14.91 19.44 -7.35
C GLY A 143 -14.42 19.87 -5.96
N LYS A 144 -15.19 19.45 -4.94
CA LYS A 144 -14.82 19.59 -3.52
C LYS A 144 -14.61 18.20 -2.93
N PRO A 145 -13.41 17.86 -2.43
CA PRO A 145 -13.20 16.58 -1.74
C PRO A 145 -14.07 16.48 -0.47
N ILE A 146 -14.78 15.37 -0.32
CA ILE A 146 -15.67 15.12 0.83
C ILE A 146 -15.28 13.87 1.64
N CYS A 147 -14.59 12.92 1.02
CA CYS A 147 -14.07 11.71 1.65
C CYS A 147 -12.88 11.17 0.85
N ALA A 148 -12.11 10.27 1.46
CA ALA A 148 -10.99 9.59 0.82
C ALA A 148 -10.86 8.16 1.34
N LEU A 149 -10.29 7.28 0.51
CA LEU A 149 -9.89 5.92 0.88
C LEU A 149 -8.37 5.78 0.68
N SER A 150 -7.63 5.51 1.75
CA SER A 150 -6.19 5.26 1.66
C SER A 150 -5.90 3.86 1.10
N VAL A 151 -5.16 3.81 -0.01
CA VAL A 151 -4.68 2.57 -0.63
C VAL A 151 -3.18 2.46 -0.38
N ILE A 152 -2.73 1.42 0.34
CA ILE A 152 -1.32 1.20 0.68
C ILE A 152 -0.87 -0.19 0.24
N GLY A 153 0.21 -0.22 -0.54
CA GLY A 153 1.07 -1.39 -0.72
C GLY A 153 2.34 -1.18 0.11
N PHE A 154 2.62 -2.08 1.06
CA PHE A 154 3.76 -1.92 1.98
C PHE A 154 4.47 -3.26 2.23
N SER A 155 5.81 -3.24 2.22
CA SER A 155 6.65 -4.44 2.41
C SER A 155 6.77 -4.81 3.89
N ILE A 156 5.73 -5.44 4.42
CA ILE A 156 5.66 -5.90 5.82
C ILE A 156 6.84 -6.83 6.13
N GLY A 157 7.52 -6.58 7.25
CA GLY A 157 8.64 -7.40 7.72
C GLY A 157 9.99 -7.03 7.10
N THR A 158 10.02 -6.25 6.02
CA THR A 158 11.23 -5.65 5.46
C THR A 158 11.40 -4.21 5.90
N VAL A 159 10.30 -3.45 5.96
CA VAL A 159 10.29 -2.04 6.36
C VAL A 159 9.66 -1.91 7.76
N PRO A 160 10.23 -1.09 8.67
CA PRO A 160 9.66 -0.89 10.00
C PRO A 160 8.21 -0.38 9.96
N ASP A 161 7.34 -0.94 10.81
CA ASP A 161 5.92 -0.54 10.92
C ASP A 161 5.74 0.96 11.23
N LYS A 162 6.73 1.59 11.87
CA LYS A 162 6.74 3.05 12.13
C LYS A 162 6.70 3.86 10.84
N VAL A 163 7.37 3.40 9.77
CA VAL A 163 7.38 4.09 8.48
C VAL A 163 5.98 4.16 7.90
N MET A 164 5.24 3.05 7.90
CA MET A 164 3.84 3.03 7.47
C MET A 164 2.97 3.96 8.32
N THR A 165 3.22 3.99 9.64
CA THR A 165 2.51 4.90 10.56
C THR A 165 2.77 6.37 10.21
N ASP A 166 4.03 6.73 9.91
CA ASP A 166 4.41 8.10 9.57
C ASP A 166 3.83 8.52 8.20
N ILE A 167 3.81 7.62 7.21
CA ILE A 167 3.14 7.85 5.90
C ILE A 167 1.66 8.15 6.12
N LEU A 168 0.95 7.29 6.86
CA LEU A 168 -0.48 7.47 7.13
C LEU A 168 -0.77 8.76 7.90
N ARG A 169 0.10 9.16 8.83
CA ARG A 169 -0.01 10.42 9.55
C ARG A 169 0.21 11.65 8.67
N GLY A 170 0.99 11.53 7.59
CA GLY A 170 1.16 12.61 6.62
C GLY A 170 -0.02 12.75 5.69
N GLY A 171 -0.75 11.67 5.42
CA GLY A 171 -1.88 11.64 4.48
C GLY A 171 -3.25 11.95 5.08
N ILE A 172 -3.33 12.27 6.37
CA ILE A 172 -4.56 12.65 7.11
C ILE A 172 -4.35 14.03 7.72
#